data_AF-A0A935D220-F1
#
_entry.id   AF-A0A935D220-F1
#
_cell.length_a   1.000
_cell.length_b   1.000
_cell.length_c   1.000
_cell.angle_alpha   90.00
_cell.angle_beta   90.00
_cell.angle_gamma   90.00
#
_symmetry.space_group_name_H-M   'P 1'
#
loop_
_entity.id
_entity.type
_entity.pdbx_description
1 polymer ?
#
loop_
_entity_poly.entity_id
_entity_poly.type
_entity_poly.pdbx_seq_one_letter_code
_entity_poly.pdbx_strand_id
1 'polypeptide(L)'
;MLDKAVSKRRFKGMLARVFSDGVVNDAEAEEVRAILSSGELTPDEVKDVIADFVQLTWRVTVADSEISEREKVRLREIVRVLEIPQSTLPPAWAEALLQP
;
A
#
# COMPACT_ATOMS: atom_id res chain seq x y z
N MET A 1 -7.75 -2.33 -23.84
CA MET A 1 -7.26 -1.83 -22.54
C MET A 1 -8.45 -1.82 -21.60
N LEU A 2 -8.31 -2.35 -20.37
CA LEU A 2 -9.34 -2.16 -19.34
C LEU A 2 -9.54 -0.66 -19.10
N ASP A 3 -10.76 -0.26 -18.73
CA ASP A 3 -11.03 1.09 -18.27
C ASP A 3 -10.11 1.40 -17.08
N LYS A 4 -9.44 2.57 -17.11
CA LYS A 4 -8.50 2.99 -16.06
C LYS A 4 -9.11 2.91 -14.66
N ALA A 5 -10.39 3.22 -14.50
CA ALA A 5 -11.08 3.12 -13.22
C ALA A 5 -11.21 1.66 -12.74
N VAL A 6 -11.36 0.71 -13.67
CA VAL A 6 -11.40 -0.72 -13.36
C VAL A 6 -10.02 -1.22 -12.94
N SER A 7 -8.97 -0.83 -13.66
CA SER A 7 -7.58 -1.17 -13.31
C SER A 7 -7.19 -0.63 -11.93
N LYS A 8 -7.51 0.64 -11.65
CA LYS A 8 -7.28 1.25 -10.32
C LYS A 8 -8.01 0.49 -9.21
N ARG A 9 -9.29 0.13 -9.43
CA ARG A 9 -10.10 -0.60 -8.44
C ARG A 9 -9.59 -2.03 -8.21
N ARG A 10 -9.18 -2.74 -9.28
CA ARG A 10 -8.58 -4.08 -9.18
C ARG A 10 -7.28 -4.03 -8.39
N PHE A 11 -6.41 -3.05 -8.69
CA PHE A 11 -5.16 -2.89 -7.97
C PHE A 11 -5.41 -2.59 -6.48
N LYS A 12 -6.32 -1.67 -6.16
CA LYS A 12 -6.72 -1.38 -4.77
C LYS A 12 -7.25 -2.61 -4.02
N GLY A 13 -8.07 -3.43 -4.67
CA GLY A 13 -8.59 -4.67 -4.11
C GLY A 13 -7.50 -5.73 -3.88
N MET A 14 -6.53 -5.81 -4.80
CA MET A 14 -5.36 -6.67 -4.64
C MET A 14 -4.51 -6.25 -3.43
N LEU A 15 -4.22 -4.95 -3.29
CA LEU A 15 -3.50 -4.41 -2.12
C LEU A 15 -4.24 -4.76 -0.83
N ALA A 16 -5.56 -4.58 -0.78
CA ALA A 16 -6.35 -4.92 0.40
C ALA A 16 -6.26 -6.40 0.79
N ARG A 17 -6.19 -7.32 -0.19
CA ARG A 17 -6.01 -8.76 0.06
C ARG A 17 -4.59 -9.07 0.54
N VAL A 18 -3.58 -8.61 -0.20
CA VAL A 18 -2.15 -8.91 0.06
C VAL A 18 -1.72 -8.38 1.42
N PHE A 19 -2.18 -7.18 1.80
CA PHE A 19 -1.82 -6.59 3.08
C PHE A 19 -2.83 -6.93 4.19
N SER A 20 -3.80 -7.83 3.97
CA SER A 20 -4.90 -8.08 4.93
C SER A 20 -4.47 -8.74 6.24
N ASP A 21 -3.39 -9.52 6.24
CA ASP A 21 -2.86 -10.21 7.41
C ASP A 21 -1.67 -9.47 8.05
N GLY A 22 -1.03 -8.58 7.29
CA GLY A 22 0.14 -7.79 7.68
C GLY A 22 1.48 -8.41 7.32
N VAL A 23 1.52 -9.53 6.59
CA VAL A 23 2.74 -10.21 6.17
C VAL A 23 2.65 -10.53 4.69
N VAL A 24 3.57 -10.00 3.89
CA VAL A 24 3.60 -10.28 2.45
C VAL A 24 4.62 -11.37 2.15
N ASN A 25 4.16 -12.47 1.57
CA ASN A 25 5.05 -13.52 1.07
C ASN A 25 5.58 -13.24 -0.34
N ASP A 26 6.55 -14.03 -0.81
CA ASP A 26 7.21 -13.79 -2.10
C ASP A 26 6.24 -13.88 -3.29
N ALA A 27 5.25 -14.76 -3.24
CA ALA A 27 4.26 -14.88 -4.31
C ALA A 27 3.34 -13.65 -4.37
N GLU A 28 2.91 -13.16 -3.22
CA GLU A 28 2.10 -11.94 -3.11
C GLU A 28 2.88 -10.69 -3.54
N ALA A 29 4.16 -10.60 -3.18
CA ALA A 29 5.04 -9.53 -3.63
C ALA A 29 5.19 -9.56 -5.16
N GLU A 30 5.35 -10.75 -5.75
CA GLU A 30 5.47 -10.90 -7.19
C GLU A 30 4.17 -10.55 -7.93
N GLU A 31 3.01 -10.89 -7.37
CA GLU A 31 1.71 -10.46 -7.93
C GLU A 31 1.59 -8.94 -8.00
N VAL A 32 2.05 -8.23 -6.96
CA VAL A 32 2.06 -6.77 -6.92
C VAL A 32 3.04 -6.22 -7.96
N ARG A 33 4.27 -6.75 -8.02
CA ARG A 33 5.27 -6.34 -9.02
C ARG A 33 4.81 -6.59 -10.45
N ALA A 34 4.09 -7.68 -10.71
CA ALA A 34 3.53 -7.98 -12.03
C ALA A 34 2.57 -6.88 -12.49
N ILE A 35 1.73 -6.34 -11.60
CA ILE A 35 0.87 -5.20 -11.94
C ILE A 35 1.71 -3.94 -12.18
N LEU A 36 2.67 -3.65 -11.30
CA LEU A 36 3.51 -2.45 -11.41
C LEU A 36 4.32 -2.43 -12.72
N SER A 37 4.77 -3.60 -13.18
CA SER A 37 5.53 -3.77 -14.42
C SER A 37 4.66 -3.98 -15.67
N SER A 38 3.37 -4.30 -15.52
CA SER A 38 2.46 -4.55 -16.64
C SER A 38 2.18 -3.33 -17.54
N GLY A 39 2.47 -2.12 -17.04
CA GLY A 39 2.11 -0.87 -17.71
C GLY A 39 0.59 -0.59 -17.73
N GLU A 40 -0.21 -1.37 -16.99
CA GLU A 40 -1.66 -1.18 -16.88
C GLU A 40 -2.01 0.14 -16.16
N LEU A 41 -1.15 0.58 -15.24
CA LEU A 41 -1.23 1.87 -14.54
C LEU A 41 0.07 2.64 -14.74
N THR A 42 -0.04 3.95 -14.94
CA THR A 42 1.14 4.83 -14.93
C THR A 42 1.69 4.98 -13.51
N PRO A 43 2.97 5.40 -13.34
CA PRO A 43 3.56 5.61 -12.02
C PRO A 43 2.75 6.55 -11.12
N ASP A 44 2.16 7.60 -11.69
CA ASP A 44 1.34 8.54 -10.92
C ASP A 44 -0.02 7.95 -10.55
N GLU A 45 -0.62 7.14 -11.41
CA GLU A 45 -1.86 6.43 -11.07
C GLU A 45 -1.65 5.34 -10.02
N VAL A 46 -0.49 4.68 -10.04
CA VAL A 46 -0.07 3.74 -8.98
C VAL A 46 0.05 4.50 -7.66
N LYS A 47 0.75 5.64 -7.64
CA LYS A 47 0.87 6.49 -6.44
C LYS A 47 -0.48 6.92 -5.92
N ASP A 48 -1.40 7.36 -6.79
CA ASP A 48 -2.76 7.73 -6.40
C ASP A 48 -3.47 6.57 -5.70
N VAL A 49 -3.48 5.37 -6.31
CA VAL A 49 -4.17 4.20 -5.76
C VAL A 49 -3.57 3.77 -4.43
N ILE A 50 -2.24 3.79 -4.33
CA ILE A 50 -1.53 3.51 -3.10
C ILE A 50 -1.94 4.53 -2.04
N ALA A 51 -1.80 5.83 -2.30
CA ALA A 51 -2.18 6.89 -1.35
C ALA A 51 -3.63 6.74 -0.87
N ASP A 52 -4.54 6.41 -1.78
CA ASP A 52 -5.95 6.13 -1.49
C ASP A 52 -6.15 4.90 -0.59
N PHE A 53 -5.44 3.81 -0.88
CA PHE A 53 -5.48 2.57 -0.10
C PHE A 53 -4.93 2.79 1.31
N VAL A 54 -3.79 3.46 1.38
CA VAL A 54 -3.09 3.91 2.58
C VAL A 54 -4.02 4.75 3.45
N GLN A 55 -4.64 5.79 2.89
CA GLN A 55 -5.51 6.70 3.64
C GLN A 55 -6.77 6.00 4.17
N LEU A 56 -7.34 5.07 3.41
CA LEU A 56 -8.47 4.26 3.87
C LEU A 56 -8.06 3.31 4.99
N THR A 57 -6.93 2.62 4.83
CA THR A 57 -6.40 1.71 5.85
C THR A 57 -6.09 2.49 7.12
N TRP A 58 -5.46 3.65 7.00
CA TRP A 58 -5.17 4.56 8.11
C TRP A 58 -6.41 5.05 8.84
N ARG A 59 -7.47 5.46 8.11
CA ARG A 59 -8.73 5.88 8.73
C ARG A 59 -9.39 4.77 9.54
N VAL A 60 -9.23 3.52 9.12
CA VAL A 60 -9.76 2.35 9.83
C VAL A 60 -8.89 2.01 11.04
N THR A 61 -7.56 2.09 10.88
CA THR A 61 -6.54 1.79 11.90
C THR A 61 -6.47 2.84 13.03
N VAL A 62 -6.48 4.13 12.70
CA VAL A 62 -6.28 5.23 13.66
C VAL A 62 -7.56 5.63 14.41
N ALA A 63 -8.66 4.91 14.20
CA ALA A 63 -9.88 5.11 14.99
C ALA A 63 -9.63 4.96 16.50
N ASP A 64 -8.60 4.23 16.91
CA ASP A 64 -8.23 4.02 18.32
C ASP A 64 -7.06 4.91 18.81
N SER A 65 -6.63 5.92 18.04
CA SER A 65 -5.55 6.89 18.39
C SER A 65 -4.15 6.31 18.63
N GLU A 66 -3.93 5.00 18.49
CA GLU A 66 -2.63 4.35 18.48
C GLU A 66 -2.49 3.42 17.28
N ILE A 67 -1.31 3.43 16.64
CA ILE A 67 -0.96 2.45 15.60
C ILE A 67 -0.30 1.28 16.32
N SER A 68 -0.93 0.12 16.26
CA SER A 68 -0.37 -1.08 16.87
C SER A 68 0.93 -1.51 16.16
N GLU A 69 1.76 -2.28 16.84
CA GLU A 69 2.96 -2.88 16.24
C GLU A 69 2.65 -3.71 14.99
N ARG A 70 1.49 -4.38 14.97
CA ARG A 70 1.04 -5.13 13.79
C ARG A 70 0.79 -4.22 12.58
N GLU A 71 0.26 -3.02 12.82
CA GLU A 71 0.02 -2.04 11.78
C GLU A 71 1.32 -1.39 11.31
N LYS A 72 2.28 -1.13 12.22
CA LYS A 72 3.63 -0.72 11.82
C LYS A 72 4.32 -1.75 10.92
N VAL A 73 4.21 -3.05 11.24
CA VAL A 73 4.74 -4.12 10.39
C VAL A 73 4.09 -4.11 9.01
N ARG A 74 2.76 -4.01 8.96
CA ARG A 74 2.02 -3.89 7.68
C ARG A 74 2.47 -2.68 6.87
N LEU A 75 2.66 -1.53 7.52
CA LEU A 75 3.17 -0.31 6.87
C LEU A 75 4.56 -0.51 6.28
N ARG A 76 5.48 -1.14 7.04
CA ARG A 76 6.84 -1.46 6.56
C ARG A 76 6.79 -2.36 5.33
N GLU A 77 5.91 -3.37 5.34
CA GLU A 77 5.71 -4.27 4.20
C GLU A 77 5.17 -3.53 2.97
N ILE A 78 4.19 -2.64 3.13
CA ILE A 78 3.65 -1.81 2.05
C ILE A 78 4.77 -0.99 1.40
N VAL A 79 5.58 -0.30 2.20
CA VAL A 79 6.69 0.53 1.70
C VAL A 79 7.75 -0.32 1.00
N ARG A 80 8.09 -1.48 1.57
CA ARG A 80 9.07 -2.42 1.02
C ARG A 80 8.63 -2.98 -0.33
N VAL A 81 7.40 -3.48 -0.43
CA VAL A 81 6.89 -4.20 -1.62
C VAL A 81 6.61 -3.24 -2.77
N LEU A 82 6.09 -2.06 -2.46
CA LEU A 82 5.74 -1.06 -3.47
C LEU A 82 6.89 -0.12 -3.81
N GLU A 83 8.07 -0.33 -3.19
CA GLU A 83 9.28 0.49 -3.34
C GLU A 83 8.99 1.99 -3.24
N ILE A 84 8.07 2.36 -2.34
CA ILE A 84 7.61 3.74 -2.20
C ILE A 84 8.75 4.55 -1.59
N PRO A 85 9.22 5.63 -2.25
CA PRO A 85 10.21 6.50 -1.66
C PRO A 85 9.66 7.09 -0.34
N GLN A 86 10.44 7.03 0.73
CA GLN A 86 10.00 7.53 2.04
C GLN A 86 9.52 8.99 2.01
N SER A 87 10.11 9.82 1.12
CA SER A 87 9.73 11.21 0.90
C SER A 87 8.32 11.40 0.34
N THR A 88 7.71 10.34 -0.19
CA THR A 88 6.34 10.34 -0.72
C THR A 88 5.32 9.77 0.27
N LEU A 89 5.78 9.31 1.43
CA LEU A 89 4.90 8.83 2.49
C LEU A 89 4.22 10.01 3.20
N PRO A 90 2.95 9.84 3.60
CA PRO A 90 2.30 10.79 4.50
C PRO A 90 3.15 11.02 5.77
N PRO A 91 3.20 12.24 6.32
CA PRO A 91 4.03 12.54 7.49
C PRO A 91 3.79 11.59 8.68
N ALA A 92 2.53 11.25 8.95
CA ALA A 92 2.17 10.36 10.05
C ALA A 92 2.66 8.90 9.84
N TRP A 93 2.85 8.47 8.58
CA TRP A 93 3.40 7.17 8.26
C TRP A 93 4.91 7.16 8.44
N ALA A 94 5.58 8.20 7.93
CA ALA A 94 7.01 8.36 8.17
C ALA A 94 7.31 8.38 9.67
N GLU A 95 6.51 9.11 10.45
CA GLU A 95 6.61 9.14 11.91
C GLU A 95 6.39 7.75 12.55
N ALA A 96 5.33 7.03 12.16
CA ALA A 96 5.06 5.68 12.68
C ALA A 96 6.15 4.65 12.34
N LEU A 97 6.81 4.81 11.19
CA LEU A 97 7.89 3.94 10.72
C LEU A 97 9.24 4.26 11.37
N LEU A 98 9.43 5.51 11.82
CA LEU A 98 10.63 5.98 12.53
C LEU A 98 10.64 5.60 14.01
N GLN A 99 9.48 5.25 14.58
CA GLN A 99 9.41 4.76 15.95
C GLN A 99 10.01 3.33 16.03
N PRO A 100 10.95 3.09 16.97
CA PRO A 100 11.67 1.82 17.10
C PRO A 100 10.74 0.64 17.38
#